data_AF-A0A1M5PH80-F1
#
_entry.id   AF-A0A1M5PH80-F1
#
_cell.length_a   1.000
_cell.length_b   1.000
_cell.length_c   1.000
_cell.angle_alpha   90.00
_cell.angle_beta   90.00
_cell.angle_gamma   90.00
#
_symmetry.space_group_name_H-M   'P 1'
#
loop_
_entity.id
_entity.type
_entity.pdbx_description
1 polymer ?
#
loop_
_entity_poly.entity_id
_entity_poly.type
_entity_poly.pdbx_seq_one_letter_code
_entity_poly.pdbx_strand_id
1 'polypeptide(L)'
;MKCVKGIGFLWVAVLAAFFALSACDDSSSASSDETSVSSSSVESPDSSVTLSGASAESNGSSNETKDKSSSSENKSSSSIKETKNSSDSKSSSSEKSDDSSSSNKDDSSSSLRSSSSVKSSSSSSVKQSSSSVGFIDPDDVVTGTMTDSRDNKVYKTVTIGTQTWMAENLNYAYTSVPYKYDSKYGSYTSDSTSWCYDDDPSNCDKYGRLYTWAASMDSIGTWSTNGIGCGYGSTCSPTYPVRGICPTGWHLPDTTEWRTLLTAVGGSFQAAKMLKSTSGWDAAGKATDAYGFSALPAGARDNKGAFSSPGFYAYFWSATEFRDYAYNMFLEGNDEFAYLKYKDKYLGVSVRCVKDSD
;
A
#
# COMPACT_ATOMS: atom_id res chain seq x y z
N MET A 1 -47.39 48.07 -28.31
CA MET A 1 -48.25 46.98 -28.84
C MET A 1 -47.39 46.03 -29.70
N LYS A 2 -47.95 44.96 -30.27
CA LYS A 2 -47.17 43.85 -30.88
C LYS A 2 -46.64 44.17 -32.30
N CYS A 3 -45.43 43.71 -32.60
CA CYS A 3 -44.97 42.97 -33.79
C CYS A 3 -43.43 43.01 -33.85
N VAL A 4 -42.64 42.07 -34.38
CA VAL A 4 -42.66 40.62 -34.71
C VAL A 4 -41.36 40.39 -35.52
N LYS A 5 -40.89 39.14 -35.60
CA LYS A 5 -39.76 38.60 -36.40
C LYS A 5 -39.61 39.24 -37.81
N GLY A 6 -38.44 39.27 -38.48
CA GLY A 6 -37.11 38.70 -38.19
C GLY A 6 -36.46 38.08 -39.45
N ILE A 7 -35.18 37.65 -39.37
CA ILE A 7 -34.39 36.91 -40.38
C ILE A 7 -33.90 37.73 -41.61
N GLY A 8 -32.61 37.59 -41.95
CA GLY A 8 -32.02 38.04 -43.22
C GLY A 8 -30.49 37.81 -43.31
N PHE A 9 -29.99 37.49 -44.51
CA PHE A 9 -28.58 37.24 -44.91
C PHE A 9 -27.85 36.03 -44.27
N LEU A 10 -26.96 35.32 -44.99
CA LEU A 10 -26.95 34.92 -46.42
C LEU A 10 -26.04 33.67 -46.56
N TRP A 11 -26.31 32.78 -47.52
CA TRP A 11 -25.48 31.61 -47.84
C TRP A 11 -24.83 31.72 -49.22
N VAL A 12 -23.52 31.45 -49.30
CA VAL A 12 -22.75 31.13 -50.53
C VAL A 12 -21.67 30.13 -50.07
N ALA A 13 -21.82 28.81 -50.28
CA ALA A 13 -21.59 28.07 -51.54
C ALA A 13 -20.10 28.11 -51.97
N VAL A 14 -19.29 27.15 -51.55
CA VAL A 14 -19.06 25.83 -52.21
C VAL A 14 -18.16 25.94 -53.46
N LEU A 15 -17.00 25.27 -53.40
CA LEU A 15 -16.50 24.43 -54.48
C LEU A 15 -15.50 23.41 -53.93
N ALA A 16 -15.54 22.19 -54.46
CA ALA A 16 -14.66 21.08 -54.08
C ALA A 16 -14.21 20.35 -55.35
N ALA A 17 -13.02 19.72 -55.31
CA ALA A 17 -12.53 18.86 -56.38
C ALA A 17 -11.79 17.67 -55.78
N PHE A 18 -12.41 16.49 -55.86
CA PHE A 18 -11.70 15.21 -55.80
C PHE A 18 -11.02 14.96 -57.16
N PHE A 19 -9.93 14.18 -57.18
CA PHE A 19 -9.86 12.95 -57.97
C PHE A 19 -8.78 12.02 -57.40
N ALA A 20 -8.79 10.74 -57.80
CA ALA A 20 -7.98 9.65 -57.23
C ALA A 20 -7.50 8.69 -58.35
N LEU A 21 -7.10 7.46 -57.98
CA LEU A 21 -6.48 6.39 -58.81
C LEU A 21 -5.00 6.66 -59.17
N SER A 22 -4.10 5.67 -59.31
CA SER A 22 -4.11 4.19 -59.07
C SER A 22 -2.64 3.76 -58.77
N ALA A 23 -2.30 2.70 -58.00
CA ALA A 23 -2.32 1.26 -58.34
C ALA A 23 -1.84 0.91 -59.76
N CYS A 24 -1.04 -0.13 -60.07
CA CYS A 24 -0.13 -1.06 -59.35
C CYS A 24 0.74 -1.77 -60.44
N ASP A 25 1.90 -2.37 -60.14
CA ASP A 25 2.34 -3.67 -60.73
C ASP A 25 3.60 -4.27 -60.04
N ASP A 26 4.07 -5.42 -60.51
CA ASP A 26 4.78 -6.46 -59.72
C ASP A 26 6.10 -7.01 -60.33
N SER A 27 6.86 -7.74 -59.50
CA SER A 27 7.64 -8.96 -59.82
C SER A 27 8.97 -9.01 -60.63
N SER A 28 10.00 -9.49 -59.93
CA SER A 28 10.79 -10.72 -60.23
C SER A 28 12.25 -10.68 -60.75
N SER A 29 13.10 -11.37 -59.97
CA SER A 29 14.26 -12.23 -60.33
C SER A 29 15.45 -11.71 -61.16
N ALA A 30 16.66 -11.82 -60.59
CA ALA A 30 17.71 -12.77 -61.03
C ALA A 30 18.89 -12.81 -60.04
N SER A 31 19.72 -13.86 -60.11
CA SER A 31 20.84 -14.16 -59.20
C SER A 31 22.22 -13.87 -59.79
N SER A 32 23.21 -13.57 -58.95
CA SER A 32 24.62 -13.93 -59.21
C SER A 32 25.44 -13.97 -57.92
N ASP A 33 25.77 -15.18 -57.45
CA ASP A 33 26.95 -15.39 -56.62
C ASP A 33 28.21 -15.31 -57.49
N GLU A 34 29.31 -14.79 -56.96
CA GLU A 34 30.50 -15.63 -56.69
C GLU A 34 31.55 -14.85 -55.86
N THR A 35 32.56 -15.60 -55.43
CA THR A 35 33.39 -15.33 -54.25
C THR A 35 34.75 -14.72 -54.59
N SER A 36 35.42 -14.20 -53.55
CA SER A 36 36.88 -14.25 -53.48
C SER A 36 37.29 -14.65 -52.07
N VAL A 37 38.20 -15.63 -51.97
CA VAL A 37 38.62 -16.26 -50.71
C VAL A 37 40.12 -16.50 -50.67
N SER A 38 40.70 -16.43 -49.47
CA SER A 38 41.90 -17.15 -49.05
C SER A 38 41.88 -17.20 -47.51
N SER A 39 41.81 -18.38 -46.87
CA SER A 39 42.90 -19.37 -46.67
C SER A 39 43.87 -18.91 -45.58
N SER A 40 44.42 -19.73 -44.67
CA SER A 40 44.47 -21.21 -44.49
C SER A 40 45.17 -21.49 -43.13
N SER A 41 45.19 -22.65 -42.44
CA SER A 41 44.55 -23.99 -42.45
C SER A 41 45.22 -24.78 -41.28
N VAL A 42 44.83 -25.94 -40.71
CA VAL A 42 43.73 -26.94 -40.81
C VAL A 42 43.50 -27.49 -39.35
N GLU A 43 43.04 -28.69 -38.91
CA GLU A 43 42.75 -30.06 -39.41
C GLU A 43 41.55 -30.71 -38.68
N SER A 44 41.16 -31.92 -39.13
CA SER A 44 40.12 -32.83 -38.61
C SER A 44 40.62 -34.29 -38.80
N PRO A 45 39.84 -35.40 -38.71
CA PRO A 45 38.50 -35.65 -38.10
C PRO A 45 38.46 -36.92 -37.19
N ASP A 46 37.28 -37.29 -36.66
CA ASP A 46 36.64 -38.61 -36.89
C ASP A 46 35.15 -38.62 -36.41
N SER A 47 34.48 -39.79 -36.36
CA SER A 47 33.03 -40.00 -36.06
C SER A 47 32.81 -41.31 -35.22
N SER A 48 31.67 -42.00 -35.03
CA SER A 48 30.38 -42.09 -35.76
C SER A 48 29.20 -42.64 -34.91
N VAL A 49 27.98 -42.19 -35.24
CA VAL A 49 26.72 -42.99 -35.42
C VAL A 49 26.23 -43.97 -34.32
N THR A 50 25.23 -43.51 -33.55
CA THR A 50 23.95 -44.16 -33.09
C THR A 50 23.83 -45.53 -32.35
N LEU A 51 23.07 -45.48 -31.24
CA LEU A 51 21.94 -46.37 -30.80
C LEU A 51 22.12 -47.83 -30.30
N SER A 52 21.17 -48.22 -29.42
CA SER A 52 20.93 -49.55 -28.77
C SER A 52 21.84 -49.88 -27.58
N GLY A 53 21.46 -50.58 -26.50
CA GLY A 53 20.22 -51.17 -25.97
C GLY A 53 20.50 -51.69 -24.53
N ALA A 54 19.58 -51.68 -23.55
CA ALA A 54 18.67 -52.79 -23.17
C ALA A 54 19.40 -54.09 -22.67
N SER A 55 19.08 -54.78 -21.56
CA SER A 55 17.85 -54.88 -20.73
C SER A 55 18.11 -55.51 -19.33
N ALA A 56 17.06 -55.55 -18.47
CA ALA A 56 16.68 -56.66 -17.56
C ALA A 56 17.53 -56.98 -16.30
N GLU A 57 17.04 -57.62 -15.21
CA GLU A 57 15.71 -57.90 -14.58
C GLU A 57 15.97 -58.56 -13.19
N SER A 58 15.07 -58.74 -12.20
CA SER A 58 13.83 -58.06 -11.77
C SER A 58 13.41 -58.53 -10.34
N ASN A 59 12.24 -59.16 -10.16
CA ASN A 59 11.59 -59.66 -8.93
C ASN A 59 11.23 -58.64 -7.81
N GLY A 60 10.07 -58.73 -7.15
CA GLY A 60 8.92 -59.62 -7.39
C GLY A 60 7.86 -59.57 -6.28
N SER A 61 6.60 -59.86 -6.65
CA SER A 61 5.39 -59.95 -5.79
C SER A 61 4.90 -58.66 -5.07
N SER A 62 3.61 -58.35 -4.84
CA SER A 62 2.28 -58.70 -5.37
C SER A 62 1.26 -58.92 -4.23
N ASN A 63 0.16 -58.17 -4.20
CA ASN A 63 -1.14 -58.73 -3.83
C ASN A 63 -2.32 -57.85 -4.30
N GLU A 64 -3.42 -58.47 -4.73
CA GLU A 64 -4.72 -57.81 -4.94
C GLU A 64 -5.70 -58.25 -3.84
N THR A 65 -6.69 -57.41 -3.55
CA THR A 65 -8.06 -57.88 -3.27
C THR A 65 -9.07 -56.92 -3.90
N LYS A 66 -10.17 -57.45 -4.44
CA LYS A 66 -11.29 -56.70 -5.04
C LYS A 66 -12.60 -57.04 -4.34
N ASP A 67 -13.48 -56.06 -4.21
CA ASP A 67 -14.96 -56.16 -4.23
C ASP A 67 -15.50 -54.73 -4.48
N LYS A 68 -16.49 -54.39 -5.32
CA LYS A 68 -17.87 -54.90 -5.56
C LYS A 68 -18.81 -54.72 -4.34
N SER A 69 -20.04 -54.20 -4.48
CA SER A 69 -20.76 -53.67 -5.66
C SER A 69 -22.01 -52.82 -5.27
N SER A 70 -22.73 -52.32 -6.28
CA SER A 70 -24.20 -52.17 -6.33
C SER A 70 -24.95 -51.21 -5.37
N SER A 71 -25.17 -49.98 -5.87
CA SER A 71 -26.49 -49.40 -6.26
C SER A 71 -27.73 -49.34 -5.33
N SER A 72 -28.53 -48.30 -5.58
CA SER A 72 -30.01 -48.22 -5.58
C SER A 72 -30.76 -47.54 -4.41
N GLU A 73 -31.98 -47.11 -4.72
CA GLU A 73 -32.76 -46.06 -4.05
C GLU A 73 -33.68 -46.56 -2.92
N ASN A 74 -34.04 -45.67 -1.97
CA ASN A 74 -35.41 -45.25 -1.60
C ASN A 74 -35.27 -44.20 -0.46
N LYS A 75 -36.01 -43.07 -0.30
CA LYS A 75 -37.37 -42.62 -0.65
C LYS A 75 -38.39 -42.84 0.51
N SER A 76 -38.95 -41.72 1.00
CA SER A 76 -40.14 -41.60 1.88
C SER A 76 -40.02 -42.06 3.36
N SER A 77 -40.77 -41.52 4.33
CA SER A 77 -41.56 -40.25 4.40
C SER A 77 -42.17 -39.96 5.80
N SER A 78 -42.27 -38.67 6.17
CA SER A 78 -43.26 -38.09 7.12
C SER A 78 -43.09 -38.45 8.63
N SER A 79 -43.77 -37.83 9.63
CA SER A 79 -45.01 -37.01 9.63
C SER A 79 -45.13 -35.98 10.79
N ILE A 80 -45.58 -34.76 10.44
CA ILE A 80 -46.70 -33.98 11.05
C ILE A 80 -46.70 -33.59 12.55
N LYS A 81 -46.62 -32.28 12.86
CA LYS A 81 -47.74 -31.36 13.28
C LYS A 81 -47.19 -29.92 13.49
N GLU A 82 -47.69 -28.79 12.97
CA GLU A 82 -49.03 -28.22 12.66
C GLU A 82 -49.74 -27.54 13.86
N THR A 83 -49.56 -26.21 14.00
CA THR A 83 -50.55 -25.13 14.32
C THR A 83 -49.86 -23.75 14.14
N LYS A 84 -50.34 -22.78 13.35
CA LYS A 84 -51.56 -21.91 13.41
C LYS A 84 -51.48 -20.82 14.52
N ASN A 85 -51.78 -19.52 14.30
CA ASN A 85 -52.16 -18.76 13.09
C ASN A 85 -52.09 -17.21 13.34
N SER A 86 -52.18 -16.37 12.29
CA SER A 86 -52.86 -15.04 12.15
C SER A 86 -52.91 -13.96 13.28
N SER A 87 -53.04 -12.65 13.05
CA SER A 87 -52.89 -11.72 11.89
C SER A 87 -53.26 -10.28 12.31
N ASP A 88 -52.75 -9.26 11.60
CA ASP A 88 -53.32 -7.92 11.31
C ASP A 88 -54.12 -7.08 12.35
N SER A 89 -53.74 -5.80 12.48
CA SER A 89 -54.68 -4.65 12.56
C SER A 89 -53.98 -3.31 12.27
N LYS A 90 -54.77 -2.24 12.00
CA LYS A 90 -54.32 -1.00 11.33
C LYS A 90 -54.39 0.28 12.20
N SER A 91 -53.66 1.30 11.71
CA SER A 91 -54.11 2.70 11.53
C SER A 91 -53.68 3.79 12.53
N SER A 92 -52.91 4.74 11.99
CA SER A 92 -53.06 6.22 12.06
C SER A 92 -53.82 6.89 13.22
N SER A 93 -53.21 7.90 13.84
CA SER A 93 -53.72 9.29 13.77
C SER A 93 -52.72 10.36 14.25
N SER A 94 -53.02 11.58 13.84
CA SER A 94 -52.36 12.89 13.91
C SER A 94 -52.18 13.57 15.28
N GLU A 95 -51.20 14.49 15.30
CA GLU A 95 -51.22 15.85 15.89
C GLU A 95 -51.11 16.13 17.42
N LYS A 96 -50.26 17.15 17.67
CA LYS A 96 -50.40 18.30 18.60
C LYS A 96 -49.72 18.32 19.98
N SER A 97 -49.41 19.57 20.31
CA SER A 97 -48.87 20.20 21.53
C SER A 97 -50.02 20.42 22.57
N ASP A 98 -49.85 20.98 23.78
CA ASP A 98 -48.95 22.04 24.29
C ASP A 98 -48.62 21.85 25.81
N ASP A 99 -47.97 22.86 26.40
CA ASP A 99 -47.91 23.21 27.85
C ASP A 99 -47.06 22.36 28.83
N SER A 100 -46.41 22.94 29.87
CA SER A 100 -45.97 24.35 30.06
C SER A 100 -45.01 24.55 31.25
N SER A 101 -44.29 25.69 31.25
CA SER A 101 -43.58 26.32 32.40
C SER A 101 -42.30 25.62 32.93
N SER A 102 -41.34 26.31 33.57
CA SER A 102 -41.32 27.72 34.04
C SER A 102 -39.95 28.44 33.87
N SER A 103 -39.99 29.77 34.02
CA SER A 103 -38.93 30.79 33.85
C SER A 103 -37.73 30.68 34.83
N ASN A 104 -36.55 31.27 34.62
CA ASN A 104 -36.18 32.67 34.25
C ASN A 104 -34.83 32.71 33.47
N LYS A 105 -34.48 33.66 32.57
CA LYS A 105 -34.52 35.15 32.56
C LYS A 105 -33.46 35.81 33.48
N ASP A 106 -32.76 36.90 33.17
CA ASP A 106 -32.51 37.79 31.99
C ASP A 106 -31.13 38.47 32.24
N ASP A 107 -30.28 38.99 31.33
CA ASP A 107 -30.13 38.93 29.86
C ASP A 107 -28.63 39.19 29.47
N SER A 108 -28.25 40.22 28.67
CA SER A 108 -27.05 40.18 27.79
C SER A 108 -26.18 41.45 27.71
N SER A 109 -24.89 41.28 27.35
CA SER A 109 -23.97 42.29 26.75
C SER A 109 -23.47 43.45 27.69
N SER A 110 -22.54 44.34 27.35
CA SER A 110 -21.82 44.63 26.07
C SER A 110 -20.40 45.22 26.29
N SER A 111 -19.69 45.47 25.18
CA SER A 111 -18.30 45.93 25.00
C SER A 111 -17.90 47.31 25.60
N LEU A 112 -16.62 47.48 26.02
CA LEU A 112 -15.62 48.41 25.38
C LEU A 112 -14.38 48.79 26.26
N ARG A 113 -13.21 48.84 25.59
CA ARG A 113 -12.02 49.73 25.76
C ARG A 113 -11.29 49.98 27.11
N SER A 114 -10.04 49.51 27.11
CA SER A 114 -8.78 50.31 27.21
C SER A 114 -8.12 50.67 28.57
N SER A 115 -6.86 50.21 28.66
CA SER A 115 -5.67 50.94 29.19
C SER A 115 -5.48 51.17 30.70
N SER A 116 -4.48 50.51 31.29
CA SER A 116 -3.25 51.20 31.77
C SER A 116 -2.16 50.22 32.28
N SER A 117 -0.93 50.72 32.33
CA SER A 117 0.32 49.96 32.48
C SER A 117 0.73 49.67 33.93
N VAL A 118 1.37 48.52 34.19
CA VAL A 118 2.36 48.36 35.27
C VAL A 118 3.57 47.52 34.81
N LYS A 119 4.68 47.69 35.53
CA LYS A 119 6.06 47.47 35.07
C LYS A 119 6.52 46.01 35.12
N SER A 120 7.53 45.70 34.32
CA SER A 120 8.32 44.47 34.37
C SER A 120 8.93 44.21 35.75
N SER A 121 8.99 42.94 36.15
CA SER A 121 9.96 42.42 37.11
C SER A 121 10.65 41.20 36.48
N SER A 122 11.96 41.09 36.65
CA SER A 122 12.78 40.13 35.91
C SER A 122 12.76 38.74 36.55
N SER A 123 11.97 37.80 36.03
CA SER A 123 12.20 36.38 36.28
C SER A 123 13.36 35.89 35.42
N SER A 124 14.50 35.60 36.05
CA SER A 124 15.63 34.96 35.39
C SER A 124 15.21 33.60 34.85
N SER A 125 15.39 33.38 33.55
CA SER A 125 15.11 32.10 32.89
C SER A 125 16.09 31.03 33.37
N VAL A 126 15.80 30.41 34.51
CA VAL A 126 16.43 29.17 34.93
C VAL A 126 16.23 28.18 33.79
N LYS A 127 17.33 27.70 33.19
CA LYS A 127 17.29 26.58 32.25
C LYS A 127 16.94 25.31 33.03
N GLN A 128 15.65 25.14 33.30
CA GLN A 128 15.13 23.95 33.92
C GLN A 128 15.26 22.81 32.91
N SER A 129 16.36 22.06 33.02
CA SER A 129 16.57 20.82 32.29
C SER A 129 15.52 19.82 32.76
N SER A 130 14.39 19.78 32.06
CA SER A 130 13.42 18.70 32.16
C SER A 130 14.04 17.48 31.49
N SER A 131 14.76 16.67 32.28
CA SER A 131 15.30 15.37 31.87
C SER A 131 14.19 14.31 31.71
N SER A 132 13.19 14.64 30.89
CA SER A 132 12.18 13.73 30.38
C SER A 132 12.68 13.12 29.08
N VAL A 133 12.98 11.81 29.09
CA VAL A 133 13.28 11.05 27.88
C VAL A 133 12.04 11.08 26.98
N GLY A 134 12.02 11.96 25.98
CA GLY A 134 10.82 12.18 25.17
C GLY A 134 10.77 13.38 24.23
N PHE A 135 11.81 14.21 24.13
CA PHE A 135 11.96 15.17 23.02
C PHE A 135 13.43 15.21 22.59
N ILE A 136 13.65 15.37 21.28
CA ILE A 136 14.97 15.42 20.65
C ILE A 136 15.02 16.70 19.82
N ASP A 137 16.12 17.46 19.87
CA ASP A 137 16.26 18.63 19.01
C ASP A 137 16.49 18.18 17.55
N PRO A 138 15.84 18.78 16.54
CA PRO A 138 16.20 18.56 15.13
C PRO A 138 17.70 18.64 14.82
N ASP A 139 18.44 19.52 15.51
CA ASP A 139 19.89 19.66 15.33
C ASP A 139 20.70 18.47 15.91
N ASP A 140 20.12 17.62 16.77
CA ASP A 140 20.74 16.41 17.31
C ASP A 140 20.62 15.18 16.36
N VAL A 141 19.90 15.30 15.23
CA VAL A 141 19.60 14.16 14.34
C VAL A 141 20.83 13.70 13.54
N VAL A 142 21.30 12.49 13.81
CA VAL A 142 22.43 11.89 13.08
C VAL A 142 21.94 11.24 11.78
N THR A 143 22.38 11.78 10.64
CA THR A 143 22.14 11.18 9.31
C THR A 143 23.17 10.10 8.98
N GLY A 144 22.79 9.15 8.13
CA GLY A 144 23.66 8.07 7.65
C GLY A 144 23.09 7.35 6.42
N THR A 145 23.67 6.21 6.09
CA THR A 145 23.16 5.30 5.05
C THR A 145 23.29 3.84 5.47
N MET A 146 22.48 2.98 4.85
CA MET A 146 22.65 1.53 4.87
C MET A 146 22.51 0.97 3.45
N THR A 147 23.02 -0.23 3.21
CA THR A 147 22.86 -0.94 1.92
C THR A 147 22.11 -2.23 2.16
N ASP A 148 21.00 -2.46 1.45
CA ASP A 148 20.35 -3.77 1.44
C ASP A 148 21.17 -4.73 0.57
N SER A 149 21.74 -5.76 1.17
CA SER A 149 22.58 -6.74 0.48
C SER A 149 21.81 -7.67 -0.47
N ARG A 150 20.48 -7.58 -0.50
CA ARG A 150 19.61 -8.40 -1.38
C ARG A 150 19.46 -7.82 -2.79
N ASP A 151 19.54 -6.50 -2.93
CA ASP A 151 19.40 -5.77 -4.21
C ASP A 151 20.50 -4.71 -4.45
N ASN A 152 21.36 -4.47 -3.46
CA ASN A 152 22.38 -3.40 -3.42
C ASN A 152 21.80 -1.97 -3.44
N LYS A 153 20.50 -1.78 -3.13
CA LYS A 153 19.91 -0.45 -2.97
C LYS A 153 20.49 0.17 -1.69
N VAL A 154 21.08 1.35 -1.84
CA VAL A 154 21.51 2.19 -0.70
C VAL A 154 20.33 3.05 -0.29
N TYR A 155 20.02 3.05 1.02
CA TYR A 155 18.97 3.85 1.63
C TYR A 155 19.59 4.84 2.62
N LYS A 156 19.06 6.07 2.68
CA LYS A 156 19.36 7.04 3.74
C LYS A 156 18.73 6.63 5.05
N THR A 157 19.40 6.93 6.15
CA THR A 157 18.95 6.65 7.52
C THR A 157 19.06 7.88 8.41
N VAL A 158 18.15 8.00 9.38
CA VAL A 158 18.19 9.05 10.42
C VAL A 158 18.06 8.45 11.81
N THR A 159 18.92 8.87 12.73
CA THR A 159 18.84 8.50 14.15
C THR A 159 18.13 9.61 14.91
N ILE A 160 16.93 9.31 15.40
CA ILE A 160 16.06 10.23 16.12
C ILE A 160 15.95 9.71 17.56
N GLY A 161 16.74 10.30 18.46
CA GLY A 161 16.89 9.80 19.83
C GLY A 161 17.52 8.41 19.86
N THR A 162 16.80 7.41 20.37
CA THR A 162 17.30 6.04 20.53
C THR A 162 17.02 5.12 19.34
N GLN A 163 16.44 5.62 18.25
CA GLN A 163 16.03 4.80 17.10
C GLN A 163 16.67 5.29 15.80
N THR A 164 17.30 4.38 15.06
CA THR A 164 17.74 4.63 13.68
C THR A 164 16.69 4.11 12.71
N TRP A 165 16.07 5.01 11.96
CA TRP A 165 15.03 4.75 10.96
C TRP A 165 15.60 4.82 9.54
N MET A 166 15.00 4.10 8.60
CA MET A 166 15.11 4.43 7.19
C MET A 166 14.37 5.75 6.92
N ALA A 167 15.04 6.71 6.27
CA ALA A 167 14.41 7.95 5.78
C ALA A 167 13.69 7.72 4.43
N GLU A 168 14.11 6.70 3.69
CA GLU A 168 13.50 6.31 2.42
C GLU A 168 12.60 5.07 2.62
N ASN A 169 11.60 4.92 1.74
CA ASN A 169 10.71 3.75 1.78
C ASN A 169 11.40 2.54 1.16
N LEU A 170 11.17 1.34 1.73
CA LEU A 170 11.76 0.11 1.22
C LEU A 170 11.34 -0.14 -0.23
N ASN A 171 12.30 -0.44 -1.11
CA ASN A 171 12.10 -0.60 -2.55
C ASN A 171 12.49 -2.01 -3.06
N TYR A 172 12.66 -2.96 -2.13
CA TYR A 172 12.99 -4.35 -2.45
C TYR A 172 11.86 -5.04 -3.24
N ALA A 173 12.18 -5.61 -4.40
CA ALA A 173 11.21 -6.20 -5.31
C ALA A 173 10.81 -7.63 -4.91
N TYR A 174 9.78 -7.78 -4.07
CA TYR A 174 9.23 -9.08 -3.67
C TYR A 174 8.25 -9.61 -4.74
N THR A 175 8.80 -10.04 -5.88
CA THR A 175 8.06 -10.56 -7.05
C THR A 175 8.04 -12.09 -7.14
N SER A 176 8.69 -12.79 -6.22
CA SER A 176 8.73 -14.26 -6.16
C SER A 176 7.50 -14.91 -5.52
N VAL A 177 6.60 -14.11 -4.93
CA VAL A 177 5.37 -14.57 -4.26
C VAL A 177 4.17 -13.91 -4.93
N PRO A 178 3.28 -14.69 -5.58
CA PRO A 178 2.09 -14.16 -6.22
C PRO A 178 1.01 -13.79 -5.20
N TYR A 179 0.31 -12.69 -5.48
CA TYR A 179 -0.88 -12.28 -4.74
C TYR A 179 -2.14 -12.93 -5.32
N LYS A 180 -3.00 -13.46 -4.46
CA LYS A 180 -4.33 -13.96 -4.81
C LYS A 180 -5.36 -13.49 -3.81
N TYR A 181 -6.47 -12.94 -4.30
CA TYR A 181 -7.62 -12.52 -3.51
C TYR A 181 -8.89 -13.10 -4.12
N ASP A 182 -9.42 -14.15 -3.50
CA ASP A 182 -10.71 -14.74 -3.88
C ASP A 182 -11.86 -14.09 -3.11
N SER A 183 -12.96 -13.78 -3.80
CA SER A 183 -14.18 -13.30 -3.18
C SER A 183 -15.43 -13.86 -3.88
N LYS A 184 -16.58 -13.80 -3.20
CA LYS A 184 -17.88 -14.17 -3.78
C LYS A 184 -18.32 -13.32 -4.98
N TYR A 185 -17.59 -12.25 -5.31
CA TYR A 185 -17.83 -11.36 -6.44
C TYR A 185 -16.75 -11.47 -7.55
N GLY A 186 -15.82 -12.43 -7.44
CA GLY A 186 -14.71 -12.63 -8.36
C GLY A 186 -13.37 -12.82 -7.64
N SER A 187 -12.39 -13.34 -8.38
CA SER A 187 -10.99 -13.47 -7.94
C SER A 187 -10.14 -12.40 -8.60
N TYR A 188 -9.11 -11.91 -7.90
CA TYR A 188 -8.04 -11.10 -8.46
C TYR A 188 -6.68 -11.75 -8.17
N THR A 189 -5.76 -11.65 -9.12
CA THR A 189 -4.41 -12.22 -9.03
C THR A 189 -3.36 -11.25 -9.57
N SER A 190 -2.21 -11.20 -8.93
CA SER A 190 -0.96 -10.63 -9.48
C SER A 190 0.16 -11.63 -9.23
N ASP A 191 1.13 -11.61 -10.13
CA ASP A 191 2.44 -12.27 -10.05
C ASP A 191 3.29 -11.86 -8.83
N SER A 192 3.04 -10.68 -8.24
CA SER A 192 3.81 -10.11 -7.12
C SER A 192 2.92 -9.83 -5.91
N THR A 193 3.54 -9.65 -4.73
CA THR A 193 2.92 -9.08 -3.52
C THR A 193 3.49 -7.71 -3.12
N SER A 194 4.32 -7.13 -4.01
CA SER A 194 4.84 -5.77 -3.93
C SER A 194 4.76 -5.04 -5.28
N TRP A 195 4.39 -3.76 -5.28
CA TRP A 195 4.13 -3.00 -6.50
C TRP A 195 4.73 -1.59 -6.44
N CYS A 196 5.02 -1.03 -7.60
CA CYS A 196 5.20 0.42 -7.75
C CYS A 196 3.82 1.10 -7.78
N TYR A 197 3.73 2.38 -7.44
CA TYR A 197 2.46 3.10 -7.59
C TYR A 197 2.08 3.23 -9.09
N ASP A 198 0.80 3.00 -9.44
CA ASP A 198 0.29 2.83 -10.81
C ASP A 198 1.04 1.78 -11.66
N ASP A 199 1.70 0.82 -11.00
CA ASP A 199 2.58 -0.20 -11.61
C ASP A 199 3.75 0.37 -12.47
N ASP A 200 4.06 1.67 -12.33
CA ASP A 200 5.13 2.39 -13.05
C ASP A 200 6.48 2.32 -12.30
N PRO A 201 7.57 1.79 -12.90
CA PRO A 201 8.89 1.73 -12.26
C PRO A 201 9.46 3.07 -11.75
N SER A 202 9.14 4.20 -12.39
CA SER A 202 9.59 5.52 -11.94
C SER A 202 8.95 5.93 -10.61
N ASN A 203 7.73 5.44 -10.33
CA ASN A 203 7.10 5.60 -9.03
C ASN A 203 7.74 4.73 -7.95
N CYS A 204 8.36 3.58 -8.30
CA CYS A 204 9.19 2.84 -7.34
C CYS A 204 10.42 3.66 -6.91
N ASP A 205 11.11 4.33 -7.84
CA ASP A 205 12.26 5.18 -7.47
C ASP A 205 11.86 6.45 -6.71
N LYS A 206 10.65 6.98 -6.95
CA LYS A 206 10.11 8.12 -6.21
C LYS A 206 9.59 7.76 -4.81
N TYR A 207 8.82 6.68 -4.67
CA TYR A 207 8.02 6.39 -3.47
C TYR A 207 8.43 5.11 -2.72
N GLY A 208 9.40 4.34 -3.24
CA GLY A 208 9.59 2.94 -2.85
C GLY A 208 8.42 2.06 -3.30
N ARG A 209 8.32 0.87 -2.72
CA ARG A 209 7.26 -0.11 -3.04
C ARG A 209 6.11 -0.08 -2.04
N LEU A 210 4.94 -0.49 -2.54
CA LEU A 210 3.75 -0.80 -1.76
C LEU A 210 3.71 -2.32 -1.54
N TYR A 211 3.55 -2.77 -0.29
CA TYR A 211 3.55 -4.18 0.11
C TYR A 211 2.25 -4.53 0.83
N THR A 212 1.75 -5.76 0.62
CA THR A 212 0.71 -6.31 1.51
C THR A 212 1.24 -6.48 2.93
N TRP A 213 0.37 -6.56 3.94
CA TRP A 213 0.85 -6.82 5.30
C TRP A 213 1.49 -8.21 5.42
N ALA A 214 0.95 -9.22 4.73
CA ALA A 214 1.54 -10.56 4.68
C ALA A 214 2.95 -10.57 4.05
N ALA A 215 3.18 -9.79 2.99
CA ALA A 215 4.52 -9.60 2.44
C ALA A 215 5.44 -8.86 3.42
N SER A 216 4.93 -7.83 4.09
CA SER A 216 5.67 -7.00 5.05
C SER A 216 6.13 -7.79 6.27
N MET A 217 5.30 -8.72 6.76
CA MET A 217 5.59 -9.63 7.87
C MET A 217 6.46 -10.83 7.48
N ASP A 218 6.74 -11.03 6.18
CA ASP A 218 7.34 -12.26 5.63
C ASP A 218 6.56 -13.53 6.04
N SER A 219 5.29 -13.57 5.68
CA SER A 219 4.33 -14.65 6.05
C SER A 219 4.78 -16.08 5.70
N ILE A 220 5.69 -16.23 4.73
CA ILE A 220 6.26 -17.52 4.32
C ILE A 220 7.64 -17.83 4.93
N GLY A 221 8.26 -16.88 5.62
CA GLY A 221 9.52 -17.07 6.35
C GLY A 221 10.79 -17.15 5.49
N THR A 222 10.84 -16.39 4.38
CA THR A 222 12.02 -16.31 3.49
C THR A 222 13.28 -15.77 4.19
N TRP A 223 13.13 -14.86 5.15
CA TRP A 223 14.22 -14.15 5.82
C TRP A 223 14.17 -14.21 7.36
N SER A 224 13.04 -14.58 7.94
CA SER A 224 12.87 -14.77 9.38
C SER A 224 11.63 -15.60 9.71
N THR A 225 11.69 -16.44 10.75
CA THR A 225 10.52 -17.16 11.26
C THR A 225 9.50 -16.28 11.99
N ASN A 226 9.86 -15.04 12.32
CA ASN A 226 9.18 -14.22 13.31
C ASN A 226 7.76 -13.75 12.94
N GLY A 227 7.42 -13.74 11.65
CA GLY A 227 6.09 -13.34 11.14
C GLY A 227 5.38 -14.42 10.30
N ILE A 228 5.83 -15.69 10.36
CA ILE A 228 5.23 -16.80 9.60
C ILE A 228 3.74 -16.93 9.90
N GLY A 229 2.93 -17.08 8.86
CA GLY A 229 1.47 -17.21 8.93
C GLY A 229 0.70 -15.92 9.21
N CYS A 230 1.38 -14.80 9.47
CA CYS A 230 0.72 -13.50 9.67
C CYS A 230 0.23 -12.95 8.32
N GLY A 231 -1.07 -12.63 8.20
CA GLY A 231 -1.65 -12.19 6.94
C GLY A 231 -3.17 -11.98 6.99
N TYR A 232 -3.74 -11.67 5.83
CA TYR A 232 -5.19 -11.55 5.67
C TYR A 232 -5.88 -12.91 5.90
N GLY A 233 -6.99 -12.92 6.65
CA GLY A 233 -7.72 -14.15 7.00
C GLY A 233 -7.10 -14.98 8.13
N SER A 234 -6.00 -14.53 8.75
CA SER A 234 -5.34 -15.20 9.88
C SER A 234 -5.15 -14.24 11.06
N THR A 235 -5.15 -14.81 12.27
CA THR A 235 -4.68 -14.16 13.50
C THR A 235 -3.17 -14.35 13.61
N CYS A 236 -2.43 -13.28 13.79
CA CYS A 236 -0.97 -13.28 13.89
C CYS A 236 -0.53 -13.43 15.36
N SER A 237 0.45 -14.30 15.62
CA SER A 237 1.13 -14.40 16.91
C SER A 237 2.65 -14.34 16.69
N PRO A 238 3.17 -13.15 16.37
CA PRO A 238 4.54 -12.99 15.90
C PRO A 238 5.53 -12.88 17.06
N THR A 239 6.80 -13.18 16.78
CA THR A 239 7.91 -12.94 17.72
C THR A 239 8.54 -11.59 17.42
N TYR A 240 8.53 -10.66 18.37
CA TYR A 240 9.14 -9.34 18.19
C TYR A 240 10.65 -9.36 18.54
N PRO A 241 11.49 -8.56 17.84
CA PRO A 241 11.17 -7.74 16.68
C PRO A 241 10.88 -8.59 15.43
N VAL A 242 9.93 -8.13 14.61
CA VAL A 242 9.56 -8.83 13.37
C VAL A 242 10.37 -8.28 12.21
N ARG A 243 11.48 -8.94 11.87
CA ARG A 243 12.30 -8.59 10.69
C ARG A 243 11.43 -8.41 9.45
N GLY A 244 10.60 -9.41 9.16
CA GLY A 244 9.72 -9.41 7.99
C GLY A 244 10.50 -9.17 6.69
N ILE A 245 9.96 -8.28 5.86
CA ILE A 245 10.56 -7.87 4.58
C ILE A 245 11.85 -7.03 4.70
N CYS A 246 12.26 -6.61 5.91
CA CYS A 246 13.39 -5.69 6.09
C CYS A 246 14.77 -6.36 5.89
N PRO A 247 15.83 -5.57 5.62
CA PRO A 247 17.21 -6.05 5.53
C PRO A 247 17.68 -6.74 6.82
N THR A 248 18.83 -7.42 6.78
CA THR A 248 19.41 -8.03 8.00
C THR A 248 19.91 -6.91 8.92
N GLY A 249 19.60 -6.98 10.23
CA GLY A 249 19.88 -5.89 11.17
C GLY A 249 18.79 -4.80 11.22
N TRP A 250 17.64 -5.05 10.58
CA TRP A 250 16.51 -4.13 10.48
C TRP A 250 15.17 -4.88 10.57
N HIS A 251 14.13 -4.24 11.10
CA HIS A 251 12.81 -4.84 11.27
C HIS A 251 11.64 -3.89 10.97
N LEU A 252 10.45 -4.48 10.83
CA LEU A 252 9.20 -3.78 10.64
C LEU A 252 8.71 -3.21 12.00
N PRO A 253 8.54 -1.89 12.15
CA PRO A 253 8.29 -1.25 13.44
C PRO A 253 6.99 -1.71 14.11
N ASP A 254 7.01 -1.96 15.41
CA ASP A 254 5.80 -2.15 16.21
C ASP A 254 5.13 -0.80 16.58
N THR A 255 3.94 -0.82 17.17
CA THR A 255 3.28 0.43 17.60
C THR A 255 3.96 1.11 18.79
N THR A 256 4.78 0.42 19.58
CA THR A 256 5.59 1.00 20.65
C THR A 256 6.67 1.89 20.06
N GLU A 257 7.40 1.40 19.06
CA GLU A 257 8.44 2.12 18.35
C GLU A 257 7.91 3.33 17.60
N TRP A 258 6.77 3.20 16.92
CA TRP A 258 6.09 4.34 16.32
C TRP A 258 5.72 5.39 17.37
N ARG A 259 5.27 4.99 18.58
CA ARG A 259 5.02 5.95 19.68
C ARG A 259 6.29 6.61 20.19
N THR A 260 7.42 5.90 20.23
CA THR A 260 8.73 6.49 20.58
C THR A 260 9.13 7.57 19.58
N LEU A 261 9.06 7.30 18.26
CA LEU A 261 9.29 8.32 17.23
C LEU A 261 8.33 9.51 17.35
N LEU A 262 7.02 9.25 17.48
CA LEU A 262 6.02 10.32 17.63
C LEU A 262 6.26 11.17 18.88
N THR A 263 6.73 10.56 19.97
CA THR A 263 7.09 11.27 21.21
C THR A 263 8.31 12.15 20.96
N ALA A 264 9.41 11.57 20.46
CA ALA A 264 10.68 12.25 20.20
C ALA A 264 10.54 13.54 19.37
N VAL A 265 9.64 13.59 18.39
CA VAL A 265 9.39 14.79 17.56
C VAL A 265 8.40 15.80 18.17
N GLY A 266 8.07 15.67 19.46
CA GLY A 266 7.19 16.59 20.20
C GLY A 266 5.72 16.19 20.22
N GLY A 267 5.40 14.91 20.00
CA GLY A 267 4.05 14.36 20.10
C GLY A 267 3.24 14.38 18.80
N SER A 268 2.22 13.51 18.75
CA SER A 268 1.42 13.24 17.55
C SER A 268 0.87 14.48 16.84
N PHE A 269 0.52 15.54 17.59
CA PHE A 269 -0.18 16.72 17.07
C PHE A 269 0.61 17.53 16.02
N GLN A 270 1.95 17.52 16.11
CA GLN A 270 2.83 18.19 15.14
C GLN A 270 3.69 17.22 14.32
N ALA A 271 3.66 15.92 14.66
CA ALA A 271 4.59 14.95 14.13
C ALA A 271 4.49 14.77 12.60
N ALA A 272 3.30 14.88 11.98
CA ALA A 272 3.22 14.78 10.53
C ALA A 272 3.87 15.99 9.85
N LYS A 273 3.82 17.18 10.44
CA LYS A 273 4.56 18.36 9.93
C LYS A 273 6.06 18.15 10.01
N MET A 274 6.54 17.61 11.13
CA MET A 274 7.97 17.38 11.37
C MET A 274 8.56 16.20 10.59
N LEU A 275 7.74 15.21 10.20
CA LEU A 275 8.18 13.96 9.56
C LEU A 275 7.84 13.85 8.06
N LYS A 276 6.89 14.65 7.54
CA LYS A 276 6.59 14.69 6.10
C LYS A 276 7.73 15.34 5.33
N SER A 277 8.08 14.73 4.19
CA SER A 277 8.89 15.35 3.13
C SER A 277 8.34 16.74 2.78
N THR A 278 9.23 17.71 2.58
CA THR A 278 8.91 19.07 2.10
C THR A 278 8.39 19.10 0.65
N SER A 279 8.46 17.98 -0.06
CA SER A 279 8.05 17.84 -1.47
C SER A 279 7.16 16.63 -1.72
N GLY A 280 6.47 16.62 -2.87
CA GLY A 280 5.66 15.50 -3.32
C GLY A 280 4.26 15.40 -2.71
N TRP A 281 3.89 16.32 -1.81
CA TRP A 281 2.54 16.45 -1.27
C TRP A 281 1.75 17.52 -2.03
N ASP A 282 0.51 17.21 -2.41
CA ASP A 282 -0.38 18.11 -3.16
C ASP A 282 -0.99 19.19 -2.24
N ALA A 283 -1.00 18.93 -0.93
CA ALA A 283 -1.41 19.87 0.10
C ALA A 283 -0.27 20.86 0.44
N ALA A 284 -0.52 22.14 0.26
CA ALA A 284 0.51 23.18 0.40
C ALA A 284 0.91 23.46 1.87
N GLY A 285 2.22 23.63 2.09
CA GLY A 285 2.74 24.57 3.11
C GLY A 285 2.75 24.11 4.57
N LYS A 286 2.73 22.80 4.87
CA LYS A 286 2.75 22.29 6.27
C LYS A 286 3.89 21.31 6.61
N ALA A 287 4.65 20.82 5.65
CA ALA A 287 5.77 19.91 5.90
C ALA A 287 7.07 20.70 6.11
N THR A 288 7.83 20.37 7.16
CA THR A 288 9.17 20.94 7.43
C THR A 288 10.29 19.92 7.26
N ASP A 289 9.98 18.63 7.34
CA ASP A 289 10.95 17.51 7.37
C ASP A 289 12.13 17.72 8.34
N ALA A 290 11.83 18.33 9.51
CA ALA A 290 12.84 18.80 10.45
C ALA A 290 13.80 17.69 10.94
N TYR A 291 13.36 16.44 10.97
CA TYR A 291 14.15 15.30 11.42
C TYR A 291 14.73 14.47 10.24
N GLY A 292 14.69 14.99 9.01
CA GLY A 292 15.17 14.30 7.81
C GLY A 292 14.51 12.95 7.55
N PHE A 293 13.29 12.76 8.05
CA PHE A 293 12.56 11.50 7.96
C PHE A 293 11.99 11.32 6.55
N SER A 294 11.64 12.37 5.82
CA SER A 294 11.23 12.33 4.42
C SER A 294 10.07 11.35 4.12
N ALA A 295 9.01 11.39 4.94
CA ALA A 295 7.79 10.64 4.63
C ALA A 295 7.08 11.20 3.39
N LEU A 296 6.99 10.39 2.34
CA LEU A 296 6.37 10.71 1.05
C LEU A 296 4.96 10.10 0.93
N PRO A 297 4.02 10.77 0.22
CA PRO A 297 2.65 10.31 0.07
C PRO A 297 2.51 9.31 -1.07
N ALA A 298 2.97 8.09 -0.81
CA ALA A 298 2.94 6.96 -1.74
C ALA A 298 1.53 6.42 -2.03
N GLY A 299 0.48 6.93 -1.36
CA GLY A 299 -0.89 6.42 -1.52
C GLY A 299 -1.05 4.98 -1.02
N ALA A 300 -2.02 4.27 -1.57
CA ALA A 300 -2.29 2.85 -1.28
C ALA A 300 -2.85 2.10 -2.49
N ARG A 301 -2.63 0.79 -2.53
CA ARG A 301 -3.19 -0.17 -3.51
C ARG A 301 -4.22 -1.08 -2.83
N ASP A 302 -5.36 -1.34 -3.47
CA ASP A 302 -6.40 -2.22 -2.94
C ASP A 302 -6.22 -3.71 -3.33
N ASN A 303 -7.14 -4.57 -2.85
CA ASN A 303 -7.15 -6.02 -3.13
C ASN A 303 -7.54 -6.41 -4.57
N LYS A 304 -7.82 -5.44 -5.44
CA LYS A 304 -8.10 -5.59 -6.86
C LYS A 304 -7.07 -4.87 -7.74
N GLY A 305 -6.03 -4.30 -7.13
CA GLY A 305 -4.98 -3.55 -7.81
C GLY A 305 -5.36 -2.13 -8.21
N ALA A 306 -6.46 -1.57 -7.70
CA ALA A 306 -6.73 -0.15 -7.85
C ALA A 306 -5.81 0.65 -6.92
N PHE A 307 -5.11 1.65 -7.48
CA PHE A 307 -4.26 2.57 -6.74
C PHE A 307 -5.05 3.83 -6.33
N SER A 308 -4.63 4.49 -5.25
CA SER A 308 -5.38 5.60 -4.65
C SER A 308 -4.51 6.58 -3.85
N SER A 309 -4.91 7.85 -3.88
CA SER A 309 -4.41 8.95 -3.04
C SER A 309 -2.88 9.19 -2.98
N PRO A 310 -2.15 9.12 -4.11
CA PRO A 310 -0.78 9.64 -4.18
C PRO A 310 -0.83 11.16 -3.95
N GLY A 311 0.23 11.77 -3.43
CA GLY A 311 0.23 13.21 -3.11
C GLY A 311 -0.59 13.61 -1.88
N PHE A 312 -1.59 12.82 -1.48
CA PHE A 312 -2.50 13.14 -0.37
C PHE A 312 -2.24 12.36 0.92
N TYR A 313 -1.86 11.08 0.85
CA TYR A 313 -1.71 10.20 2.01
C TYR A 313 -0.40 9.41 1.99
N ALA A 314 0.24 9.30 3.15
CA ALA A 314 1.29 8.32 3.41
C ALA A 314 0.80 7.28 4.42
N TYR A 315 1.05 6.01 4.12
CA TYR A 315 0.72 4.87 4.97
C TYR A 315 1.98 4.00 5.15
N PHE A 316 2.36 3.70 6.38
CA PHE A 316 3.48 2.80 6.69
C PHE A 316 2.99 1.65 7.56
N TRP A 317 3.23 0.40 7.15
CA TRP A 317 2.84 -0.76 7.95
C TRP A 317 3.55 -0.80 9.31
N SER A 318 2.87 -1.37 10.30
CA SER A 318 3.45 -1.80 11.57
C SER A 318 3.34 -3.32 11.71
N ALA A 319 4.25 -3.93 12.47
CA ALA A 319 4.18 -5.35 12.80
C ALA A 319 3.01 -5.71 13.76
N THR A 320 2.38 -4.71 14.41
CA THR A 320 1.30 -4.96 15.37
C THR A 320 -0.05 -5.23 14.69
N GLU A 321 -0.67 -6.36 15.01
CA GLU A 321 -2.02 -6.73 14.59
C GLU A 321 -3.13 -5.97 15.36
N PHE A 322 -4.28 -5.76 14.73
CA PHE A 322 -5.52 -5.34 15.39
C PHE A 322 -6.72 -6.15 14.87
N ARG A 323 -6.92 -7.35 15.44
CA ARG A 323 -7.96 -8.31 14.99
C ARG A 323 -7.75 -8.67 13.51
N ASP A 324 -8.76 -8.50 12.68
CA ASP A 324 -8.72 -8.73 11.23
C ASP A 324 -7.92 -7.66 10.45
N TYR A 325 -7.52 -6.57 11.13
CA TYR A 325 -6.72 -5.46 10.60
C TYR A 325 -5.27 -5.52 11.10
N ALA A 326 -4.40 -4.68 10.54
CA ALA A 326 -3.07 -4.40 11.07
C ALA A 326 -2.91 -2.90 11.35
N TYR A 327 -2.09 -2.54 12.33
CA TYR A 327 -1.76 -1.14 12.60
C TYR A 327 -0.87 -0.55 11.50
N ASN A 328 -1.01 0.76 11.29
CA ASN A 328 -0.19 1.53 10.38
C ASN A 328 0.03 2.95 10.93
N MET A 329 1.17 3.55 10.61
CA MET A 329 1.32 4.99 10.69
C MET A 329 0.61 5.63 9.49
N PHE A 330 -0.13 6.71 9.72
CA PHE A 330 -0.86 7.47 8.69
C PHE A 330 -0.57 8.96 8.83
N LEU A 331 -0.09 9.56 7.74
CA LEU A 331 0.12 11.00 7.61
C LEU A 331 -0.75 11.53 6.47
N GLU A 332 -1.46 12.64 6.72
CA GLU A 332 -2.32 13.30 5.75
C GLU A 332 -1.73 14.63 5.31
N GLY A 333 -1.87 14.99 4.02
CA GLY A 333 -1.24 16.19 3.45
C GLY A 333 -1.66 17.48 4.17
N ASN A 334 -2.96 17.66 4.41
CA ASN A 334 -3.53 18.86 5.01
C ASN A 334 -3.34 18.96 6.54
N ASP A 335 -2.90 17.89 7.20
CA ASP A 335 -2.81 17.81 8.66
C ASP A 335 -1.37 18.01 9.19
N GLU A 336 -1.24 18.40 10.45
CA GLU A 336 0.02 18.35 11.22
C GLU A 336 0.04 17.12 12.15
N PHE A 337 -1.11 16.47 12.38
CA PHE A 337 -1.26 15.28 13.22
C PHE A 337 -0.80 13.99 12.52
N ALA A 338 0.04 13.19 13.19
CA ALA A 338 0.41 11.84 12.76
C ALA A 338 -0.38 10.77 13.54
N TYR A 339 -1.05 9.88 12.81
CA TYR A 339 -1.99 8.92 13.40
C TYR A 339 -1.46 7.48 13.37
N LEU A 340 -1.54 6.78 14.50
CA LEU A 340 -1.60 5.32 14.49
C LEU A 340 -3.05 4.87 14.25
N LYS A 341 -3.33 4.44 13.02
CA LYS A 341 -4.62 3.87 12.58
C LYS A 341 -4.44 2.37 12.31
N TYR A 342 -5.52 1.69 11.91
CA TYR A 342 -5.46 0.32 11.43
C TYR A 342 -6.16 0.21 10.07
N LYS A 343 -5.72 -0.78 9.28
CA LYS A 343 -6.14 -1.00 7.89
C LYS A 343 -6.23 -2.50 7.58
N ASP A 344 -7.00 -2.84 6.56
CA ASP A 344 -7.16 -4.20 6.07
C ASP A 344 -5.81 -4.77 5.60
N LYS A 345 -5.46 -5.96 6.11
CA LYS A 345 -4.16 -6.63 5.88
C LYS A 345 -3.84 -6.89 4.40
N TYR A 346 -4.83 -6.78 3.51
CA TYR A 346 -4.70 -6.96 2.07
C TYR A 346 -4.21 -5.71 1.31
N LEU A 347 -4.21 -4.51 1.92
CA LEU A 347 -3.78 -3.29 1.23
C LEU A 347 -2.27 -3.31 0.93
N GLY A 348 -1.89 -2.82 -0.24
CA GLY A 348 -0.52 -2.46 -0.55
C GLY A 348 -0.21 -1.05 -0.01
N VAL A 349 0.67 -0.93 0.98
CA VAL A 349 1.19 0.36 1.48
C VAL A 349 2.70 0.27 1.76
N SER A 350 3.36 1.42 1.97
CA SER A 350 4.82 1.46 2.12
C SER A 350 5.32 0.74 3.38
N VAL A 351 6.56 0.27 3.32
CA VAL A 351 7.31 -0.22 4.47
C VAL A 351 8.50 0.70 4.73
N ARG A 352 8.80 0.90 6.01
CA ARG A 352 9.91 1.71 6.51
C ARG A 352 10.46 1.04 7.76
N CYS A 353 11.72 0.62 7.70
CA CYS A 353 12.32 -0.23 8.71
C CYS A 353 13.03 0.58 9.81
N VAL A 354 13.14 -0.02 11.00
CA VAL A 354 13.97 0.46 12.12
C VAL A 354 15.18 -0.47 12.26
N LYS A 355 16.35 0.05 12.63
CA LYS A 355 17.54 -0.76 12.91
C LYS A 355 17.32 -1.54 14.20
N ASP A 356 17.77 -2.79 14.24
CA ASP A 356 17.83 -3.58 15.46
C ASP A 356 18.70 -2.87 16.52
N SER A 357 18.26 -2.88 17.78
CA SER A 357 19.04 -2.40 18.92
C SER A 357 20.18 -3.38 19.23
N ASP A 358 21.40 -2.87 19.37
CA ASP A 358 22.62 -3.64 19.67
C ASP A 358 22.68 -4.13 21.13
#